data_AF-A0A8G0PBQ5-F1
#
_entry.id   AF-A0A8G0PBQ5-F1
#
_cell.length_a   1.000
_cell.length_b   1.000
_cell.length_c   1.000
_cell.angle_alpha   90.00
_cell.angle_beta   90.00
_cell.angle_gamma   90.00
#
_symmetry.space_group_name_H-M   'P 1'
#
loop_
_entity.id
_entity.type
_entity.pdbx_description
1 polymer ?
#
loop_
_entity_poly.entity_id
_entity_poly.type
_entity_poly.pdbx_seq_one_letter_code
_entity_poly.pdbx_strand_id
1 'polypeptide(L)'
;MNGNHDLDQALLNQADAYSEAVKAFSERSQDDHLLCGIHYRDLALLLHPSPLPNLPSDPTLIIAEQTTTAGYVTVIDLQKVTLPDRQQSEVSSRRELSTPKDFLDGPQINADRSQLIFLNGYPSREWVMTLGGTFRIDPEFWRRSQSFLHHRKYHDLPPLPSFSQRTFHLQVSTIFNRDVPITRERVDSLRVDGWGEIWSHHVNLERQGAVGESIRRQLHAYSESIYSIEQYISCTLVTKNGGWAVVIWLDIGKSTGDCFPDCCTPIIQPTTNAALHFSSRSVSPGRTSSSALFLDPHHATQSTTQSSRHLSSQYGQSLKVALMRASPLYALGDIFRHSACSSNQMVNMLMGRVEDALRASYLDRHEGLSLKDLRFIKNVLDEHSAYLEEVVWFLQSGLSAWLSPQPTSNFPQHTNQSMNMESSATNNKSGMGNKKLSGAIDATQIELLEDYRCLLRRCQRLAARCKDGTDIIINGAALRESQRGIEQAEEVKLLTKLVFLFAPLSFVTSIFGMNFVDLSVKQGLAALLTVAVFLLIALLVALSKCGRRHLDTLHSIFS
;
A
#
# COMPACT_ATOMS: atom_id res chain seq x y z
N MET A 1 -48.95 8.15 -15.32
CA MET A 1 -48.32 7.84 -14.01
C MET A 1 -47.96 6.36 -13.83
N ASN A 2 -48.32 5.43 -14.74
CA ASN A 2 -47.94 4.01 -14.63
C ASN A 2 -46.53 3.66 -15.17
N GLY A 3 -45.82 4.59 -15.82
CA GLY A 3 -44.55 4.29 -16.51
C GLY A 3 -43.29 4.20 -15.62
N ASN A 4 -43.29 4.85 -14.45
CA ASN A 4 -42.13 4.78 -13.54
C ASN A 4 -42.14 3.47 -12.72
N HIS A 5 -43.31 3.00 -12.30
CA HIS A 5 -43.43 1.81 -11.46
C HIS A 5 -42.93 0.53 -12.16
N ASP A 6 -43.12 0.41 -13.48
CA ASP A 6 -42.64 -0.73 -14.29
C ASP A 6 -41.12 -0.68 -14.52
N LEU A 7 -40.53 0.52 -14.63
CA LEU A 7 -39.09 0.70 -14.83
C LEU A 7 -38.31 0.40 -13.55
N ASP A 8 -38.82 0.85 -12.40
CA ASP A 8 -38.23 0.60 -11.08
C ASP A 8 -38.26 -0.88 -10.75
N GLN A 9 -39.37 -1.57 -11.08
CA GLN A 9 -39.50 -3.03 -10.93
C GLN A 9 -38.49 -3.77 -11.85
N ALA A 10 -38.32 -3.31 -13.09
CA ALA A 10 -37.38 -3.93 -14.03
C ALA A 10 -35.91 -3.77 -13.62
N LEU A 11 -35.54 -2.65 -12.99
CA LEU A 11 -34.19 -2.41 -12.47
C LEU A 11 -33.92 -3.15 -11.17
N LEU A 12 -34.91 -3.26 -10.26
CA LEU A 12 -34.83 -4.14 -9.09
C LEU A 12 -34.61 -5.60 -9.52
N ASN A 13 -35.37 -6.05 -10.52
CA ASN A 13 -35.22 -7.40 -11.08
C ASN A 13 -33.82 -7.64 -11.67
N GLN A 14 -33.13 -6.61 -12.17
CA GLN A 14 -31.74 -6.73 -12.64
C GLN A 14 -30.74 -6.89 -11.49
N ALA A 15 -30.97 -6.21 -10.36
CA ALA A 15 -30.14 -6.35 -9.17
C ALA A 15 -30.25 -7.76 -8.57
N ASP A 16 -31.46 -8.31 -8.50
CA ASP A 16 -31.70 -9.68 -8.04
C ASP A 16 -31.11 -10.71 -9.02
N ALA A 17 -31.32 -10.52 -10.33
CA ALA A 17 -30.75 -11.41 -11.35
C ALA A 17 -29.21 -11.42 -11.32
N TYR A 18 -28.58 -10.27 -11.04
CA TYR A 18 -27.12 -10.17 -10.87
C TYR A 18 -26.65 -11.02 -9.69
N SER A 19 -27.32 -10.85 -8.55
CA SER A 19 -27.00 -11.58 -7.32
C SER A 19 -27.20 -13.10 -7.47
N GLU A 20 -28.30 -13.53 -8.09
CA GLU A 20 -28.56 -14.94 -8.37
C GLU A 20 -27.54 -15.54 -9.35
N ALA A 21 -27.10 -14.79 -10.37
CA ALA A 21 -26.06 -15.26 -11.29
C ALA A 21 -24.72 -15.51 -10.59
N VAL A 22 -24.31 -14.61 -9.67
CA VAL A 22 -23.09 -14.79 -8.86
C VAL A 22 -23.22 -16.02 -7.96
N LYS A 23 -24.36 -16.18 -7.30
CA LYS A 23 -24.64 -17.35 -6.45
C LYS A 23 -24.59 -18.66 -7.23
N ALA A 24 -25.33 -18.74 -8.33
CA ALA A 24 -25.37 -19.92 -9.18
C ALA A 24 -24.00 -20.28 -9.75
N PHE A 25 -23.16 -19.29 -10.09
CA PHE A 25 -21.78 -19.56 -10.48
C PHE A 25 -20.97 -20.11 -9.31
N SER A 26 -21.07 -19.51 -8.12
CA SER A 26 -20.30 -19.90 -6.93
C SER A 26 -20.59 -21.32 -6.41
N GLU A 27 -21.77 -21.84 -6.73
CA GLU A 27 -22.22 -23.19 -6.40
C GLU A 27 -21.68 -24.26 -7.39
N ARG A 28 -21.08 -23.85 -8.53
CA ARG A 28 -20.49 -24.80 -9.49
C ARG A 28 -19.33 -25.56 -8.86
N SER A 29 -19.52 -26.87 -8.69
CA SER A 29 -18.49 -27.78 -8.18
C SER A 29 -17.35 -27.93 -9.18
N GLN A 30 -16.13 -28.06 -8.64
CA GLN A 30 -14.94 -28.47 -9.39
C GLN A 30 -15.05 -29.90 -9.93
N ASP A 31 -15.92 -30.73 -9.36
CA ASP A 31 -16.10 -32.12 -9.77
C ASP A 31 -16.89 -32.22 -11.11
N ASP A 32 -17.80 -31.27 -11.34
CA ASP A 32 -18.71 -31.27 -12.49
C ASP A 32 -18.36 -30.23 -13.56
N HIS A 33 -17.60 -29.18 -13.20
CA HIS A 33 -17.33 -28.05 -14.08
C HIS A 33 -15.84 -27.73 -14.16
N LEU A 34 -15.31 -27.59 -15.39
CA LEU A 34 -13.97 -27.04 -15.62
C LEU A 34 -13.84 -25.62 -15.07
N LEU A 35 -14.89 -24.81 -15.23
CA LEU A 35 -14.99 -23.47 -14.65
C LEU A 35 -15.78 -23.56 -13.34
N CYS A 36 -15.10 -23.92 -12.27
CA CYS A 36 -15.66 -23.92 -10.92
C CYS A 36 -15.81 -22.48 -10.41
N GLY A 37 -16.83 -22.22 -9.59
CA GLY A 37 -17.06 -20.89 -9.02
C GLY A 37 -16.67 -20.77 -7.55
N ILE A 38 -15.95 -21.73 -6.98
CA ILE A 38 -15.64 -21.78 -5.55
C ILE A 38 -15.03 -20.47 -5.01
N HIS A 39 -14.25 -19.78 -5.83
CA HIS A 39 -13.59 -18.51 -5.51
C HIS A 39 -14.55 -17.32 -5.40
N TYR A 40 -15.81 -17.45 -5.82
CA TYR A 40 -16.86 -16.43 -5.67
C TYR A 40 -17.75 -16.63 -4.44
N ARG A 41 -17.53 -17.66 -3.63
CA ARG A 41 -18.41 -17.98 -2.48
C ARG A 41 -18.51 -16.84 -1.48
N ASP A 42 -17.40 -16.18 -1.16
CA ASP A 42 -17.41 -15.10 -0.16
C ASP A 42 -18.18 -13.87 -0.69
N LEU A 43 -18.06 -13.56 -1.99
CA LEU A 43 -18.91 -12.55 -2.64
C LEU A 43 -20.38 -12.99 -2.64
N ALA A 44 -20.68 -14.25 -2.95
CA ALA A 44 -22.03 -14.78 -2.93
C ALA A 44 -22.66 -14.73 -1.52
N LEU A 45 -21.87 -14.98 -0.46
CA LEU A 45 -22.32 -14.88 0.94
C LEU A 45 -22.65 -13.43 1.31
N LEU A 46 -21.87 -12.45 0.85
CA LEU A 46 -22.19 -11.03 1.02
C LEU A 46 -23.51 -10.66 0.33
N LEU A 47 -23.74 -11.21 -0.86
CA LEU A 47 -24.92 -10.96 -1.68
C LEU A 47 -26.16 -11.77 -1.26
N HIS A 48 -25.96 -12.88 -0.57
CA HIS A 48 -26.98 -13.81 -0.05
C HIS A 48 -26.59 -14.31 1.35
N PRO A 49 -26.74 -13.46 2.38
CA PRO A 49 -26.50 -13.89 3.74
C PRO A 49 -27.49 -15.02 4.08
N SER A 50 -26.98 -16.22 4.32
CA SER A 50 -27.81 -17.33 4.81
C SER A 50 -28.14 -17.11 6.28
N PRO A 51 -29.36 -17.44 6.75
CA PRO A 51 -29.58 -17.65 8.17
C PRO A 51 -28.74 -18.87 8.60
N LEU A 52 -27.65 -18.64 9.33
CA LEU A 52 -26.69 -19.66 9.76
C LEU A 52 -27.39 -20.83 10.47
N PRO A 53 -27.27 -22.10 10.02
CA PRO A 53 -27.97 -23.22 10.65
C PRO A 53 -27.40 -23.72 11.97
N ASN A 54 -26.18 -23.33 12.40
CA ASN A 54 -25.52 -23.94 13.57
C ASN A 54 -24.48 -23.01 14.25
N LEU A 55 -24.91 -21.85 14.75
CA LEU A 55 -24.19 -21.17 15.84
C LEU A 55 -25.03 -21.33 17.12
N PRO A 56 -24.43 -21.58 18.30
CA PRO A 56 -25.16 -21.50 19.56
C PRO A 56 -25.84 -20.13 19.63
N SER A 57 -27.09 -20.13 20.06
CA SER A 57 -27.97 -18.96 20.15
C SER A 57 -27.36 -17.88 21.04
N ASP A 58 -26.46 -17.08 20.49
CA ASP A 58 -26.03 -15.82 21.07
C ASP A 58 -26.87 -14.73 20.38
N PRO A 59 -27.85 -14.12 21.07
CA PRO A 59 -28.86 -13.24 20.48
C PRO A 59 -28.32 -11.88 20.01
N THR A 60 -27.01 -11.76 19.74
CA THR A 60 -26.33 -10.52 19.34
C THR A 60 -26.01 -10.44 17.85
N LEU A 61 -26.22 -11.51 17.07
CA LEU A 61 -26.17 -11.49 15.60
C LEU A 61 -27.46 -10.92 15.00
N ILE A 62 -27.83 -9.72 15.43
CA ILE A 62 -28.79 -8.91 14.70
C ILE A 62 -28.01 -8.31 13.53
N ILE A 63 -28.39 -8.71 12.31
CA ILE A 63 -28.09 -7.97 11.09
C ILE A 63 -28.63 -6.57 11.33
N ALA A 64 -27.77 -5.66 11.78
CA ALA A 64 -28.14 -4.28 11.99
C ALA A 64 -28.69 -3.77 10.65
N GLU A 65 -29.91 -3.23 10.64
CA GLU A 65 -30.35 -2.35 9.55
C GLU A 65 -29.36 -1.19 9.51
N GLN A 66 -28.33 -1.31 8.66
CA GLN A 66 -27.24 -0.35 8.63
C GLN A 66 -27.73 0.90 7.92
N THR A 67 -28.15 1.89 8.70
CA THR A 67 -28.53 3.21 8.22
C THR A 67 -27.34 3.80 7.44
N THR A 68 -27.45 3.87 6.12
CA THR A 68 -26.47 4.52 5.25
C THR A 68 -26.41 6.00 5.59
N THR A 69 -25.23 6.49 5.97
CA THR A 69 -25.01 7.91 6.26
C THR A 69 -24.90 8.72 4.97
N ALA A 70 -25.35 9.97 4.99
CA ALA A 70 -25.16 10.91 3.89
C ALA A 70 -23.69 10.96 3.43
N GLY A 71 -23.46 10.99 2.11
CA GLY A 71 -22.11 11.01 1.51
C GLY A 71 -21.43 9.65 1.34
N TYR A 72 -22.14 8.54 1.59
CA TYR A 72 -21.63 7.18 1.34
C TYR A 72 -21.42 6.91 -0.16
N VAL A 73 -22.42 7.24 -0.97
CA VAL A 73 -22.32 7.24 -2.44
C VAL A 73 -22.37 8.67 -2.96
N THR A 74 -21.45 9.03 -3.83
CA THR A 74 -21.46 10.32 -4.53
C THR A 74 -21.47 10.09 -6.03
N VAL A 75 -22.48 10.61 -6.71
CA VAL A 75 -22.58 10.58 -8.18
C VAL A 75 -22.26 11.96 -8.73
N ILE A 76 -21.35 12.01 -9.70
CA ILE A 76 -21.03 13.20 -10.47
C ILE A 76 -21.55 12.97 -11.88
N ASP A 77 -22.60 13.71 -12.23
CA ASP A 77 -23.23 13.68 -13.53
C ASP A 77 -22.53 14.70 -14.44
N LEU A 78 -22.08 14.25 -15.62
CA LEU A 78 -21.45 15.07 -16.65
C LEU A 78 -22.40 15.10 -17.86
N GLN A 79 -23.06 16.25 -18.07
CA GLN A 79 -24.09 16.37 -19.10
C GLN A 79 -23.75 17.42 -20.15
N LYS A 80 -24.02 17.08 -21.40
CA LYS A 80 -24.11 18.03 -22.51
C LYS A 80 -25.52 18.63 -22.56
N VAL A 81 -25.62 19.95 -22.40
CA VAL A 81 -26.89 20.70 -22.46
C VAL A 81 -26.89 21.58 -23.70
N THR A 82 -27.94 21.47 -24.52
CA THR A 82 -28.17 22.40 -25.62
C THR A 82 -29.06 23.52 -25.13
N LEU A 83 -28.53 24.73 -25.03
CA LEU A 83 -29.29 25.91 -24.63
C LEU A 83 -30.23 26.36 -25.77
N PRO A 84 -31.31 27.13 -25.45
CA PRO A 84 -32.27 27.62 -26.45
C PRO A 84 -31.62 28.37 -27.62
N ASP A 85 -30.51 29.06 -27.37
CA ASP A 85 -29.71 29.78 -28.37
C ASP A 85 -28.80 28.88 -29.24
N ARG A 86 -29.01 27.56 -29.24
CA ARG A 86 -28.17 26.55 -29.92
C ARG A 86 -26.71 26.52 -29.46
N GLN A 87 -26.37 27.18 -28.36
CA GLN A 87 -25.07 27.03 -27.73
C GLN A 87 -25.03 25.72 -26.92
N GLN A 88 -24.06 24.87 -27.21
CA GLN A 88 -23.80 23.67 -26.42
C GLN A 88 -22.96 24.05 -25.21
N SER A 89 -23.45 23.74 -24.02
CA SER A 89 -22.74 23.93 -22.76
C SER A 89 -22.60 22.60 -22.03
N GLU A 90 -21.49 22.40 -21.33
CA GLU A 90 -21.24 21.19 -20.55
C GLU A 90 -21.38 21.51 -19.08
N VAL A 91 -22.28 20.80 -18.39
CA VAL A 91 -22.66 21.04 -17.00
C VAL A 91 -22.29 19.83 -16.17
N SER A 92 -21.75 20.06 -14.98
CA SER A 92 -21.55 19.03 -13.97
C SER A 92 -22.52 19.24 -12.81
N SER A 93 -23.11 18.17 -12.30
CA SER A 93 -23.87 18.19 -11.06
C SER A 93 -23.41 17.06 -10.14
N ARG A 94 -23.53 17.28 -8.83
CA ARG A 94 -23.18 16.31 -7.81
C ARG A 94 -24.42 15.93 -7.01
N ARG A 95 -24.58 14.63 -6.78
CA ARG A 95 -25.62 14.06 -5.93
C ARG A 95 -24.99 13.16 -4.88
N GLU A 96 -25.30 13.40 -3.62
CA GLU A 96 -24.95 12.49 -2.52
C GLU A 96 -26.17 11.61 -2.28
N LEU A 97 -25.98 10.30 -2.40
CA LEU A 97 -27.05 9.32 -2.34
C LEU A 97 -26.92 8.49 -1.07
N SER A 98 -28.05 8.30 -0.40
CA SER A 98 -28.13 7.44 0.78
C SER A 98 -28.70 6.08 0.38
N THR A 99 -29.75 6.07 -0.43
CA THR A 99 -30.42 4.83 -0.83
C THR A 99 -30.12 4.45 -2.29
N PRO A 100 -30.07 3.14 -2.62
CA PRO A 100 -29.97 2.69 -4.00
C PRO A 100 -31.17 3.09 -4.87
N LYS A 101 -32.35 3.33 -4.27
CA LYS A 101 -33.54 3.80 -5.00
C LYS A 101 -33.31 5.18 -5.61
N ASP A 102 -32.74 6.11 -4.83
CA ASP A 102 -32.39 7.46 -5.31
C ASP A 102 -31.40 7.44 -6.51
N PHE A 103 -30.61 6.37 -6.63
CA PHE A 103 -29.74 6.15 -7.77
C PHE A 103 -30.52 5.70 -9.01
N LEU A 104 -31.41 4.73 -8.86
CA LEU A 104 -32.23 4.18 -9.95
C LEU A 104 -33.17 5.24 -10.54
N ASP A 105 -33.82 6.04 -9.66
CA ASP A 105 -34.70 7.15 -10.03
C ASP A 105 -33.93 8.30 -10.70
N GLY A 106 -32.61 8.29 -10.58
CA GLY A 106 -31.73 9.33 -11.06
C GLY A 106 -31.50 9.32 -12.58
N PRO A 107 -30.83 10.38 -13.07
CA PRO A 107 -30.21 10.42 -14.39
C PRO A 107 -29.52 9.10 -14.79
N GLN A 108 -29.86 8.55 -15.96
CA GLN A 108 -29.17 7.39 -16.54
C GLN A 108 -28.18 7.81 -17.63
N ILE A 109 -27.12 7.01 -17.83
CA ILE A 109 -26.10 7.27 -18.85
C ILE A 109 -26.64 7.11 -20.29
N ASN A 110 -26.19 8.01 -21.16
CA ASN A 110 -26.54 8.05 -22.58
C ASN A 110 -25.48 8.85 -23.36
N ALA A 111 -25.64 9.01 -24.68
CA ALA A 111 -24.67 9.71 -25.53
C ALA A 111 -24.32 11.14 -25.06
N ASP A 112 -25.23 11.82 -24.37
CA ASP A 112 -25.04 13.17 -23.85
C ASP A 112 -24.70 13.22 -22.35
N ARG A 113 -24.69 12.06 -21.66
CA ARG A 113 -24.51 11.98 -20.21
C ARG A 113 -23.56 10.86 -19.78
N SER A 114 -22.51 11.24 -19.06
CA SER A 114 -21.55 10.32 -18.44
C SER A 114 -21.51 10.51 -16.92
N GLN A 115 -21.05 9.51 -16.19
CA GLN A 115 -21.12 9.51 -14.71
C GLN A 115 -19.83 9.01 -14.05
N LEU A 116 -19.50 9.61 -12.91
CA LEU A 116 -18.53 9.05 -11.96
C LEU A 116 -19.28 8.71 -10.68
N ILE A 117 -19.10 7.49 -10.18
CA ILE A 117 -19.85 6.98 -9.03
C ILE A 117 -18.82 6.58 -7.97
N PHE A 118 -18.73 7.37 -6.91
CA PHE A 118 -17.87 7.08 -5.76
C PHE A 118 -18.63 6.27 -4.73
N LEU A 119 -18.06 5.15 -4.33
CA LEU A 119 -18.47 4.31 -3.19
C LEU A 119 -17.38 4.42 -2.12
N ASN A 120 -17.72 4.90 -0.92
CA ASN A 120 -16.74 5.19 0.13
C ASN A 120 -16.77 4.14 1.25
N GLY A 121 -15.65 3.46 1.51
CA GLY A 121 -15.49 2.46 2.56
C GLY A 121 -16.15 1.11 2.27
N TYR A 122 -16.52 0.39 3.34
CA TYR A 122 -17.09 -0.95 3.26
C TYR A 122 -18.41 -0.97 2.47
N PRO A 123 -18.52 -1.83 1.44
CA PRO A 123 -19.65 -1.85 0.52
C PRO A 123 -20.89 -2.49 1.18
N SER A 124 -22.05 -1.85 1.07
CA SER A 124 -23.31 -2.49 1.45
C SER A 124 -23.76 -3.46 0.36
N ARG A 125 -24.40 -4.57 0.75
CA ARG A 125 -25.05 -5.52 -0.15
C ARG A 125 -25.92 -4.85 -1.20
N GLU A 126 -26.84 -3.97 -0.76
CA GLU A 126 -27.82 -3.34 -1.65
C GLU A 126 -27.14 -2.55 -2.77
N TRP A 127 -26.14 -1.72 -2.43
CA TRP A 127 -25.39 -0.96 -3.42
C TRP A 127 -24.57 -1.84 -4.38
N VAL A 128 -23.98 -2.94 -3.90
CA VAL A 128 -23.27 -3.90 -4.78
C VAL A 128 -24.24 -4.54 -5.77
N MET A 129 -25.41 -4.98 -5.31
CA MET A 129 -26.46 -5.56 -6.16
C MET A 129 -26.99 -4.55 -7.17
N THR A 130 -27.33 -3.33 -6.73
CA THR A 130 -27.91 -2.29 -7.59
C THR A 130 -26.92 -1.83 -8.67
N LEU A 131 -25.67 -1.52 -8.30
CA LEU A 131 -24.64 -1.12 -9.27
C LEU A 131 -24.28 -2.30 -10.19
N GLY A 132 -24.11 -3.50 -9.62
CA GLY A 132 -23.84 -4.73 -10.35
C GLY A 132 -24.89 -5.02 -11.42
N GLY A 133 -26.18 -4.98 -11.06
CA GLY A 133 -27.28 -5.21 -11.99
C GLY A 133 -27.44 -4.10 -13.04
N THR A 134 -27.45 -2.84 -12.62
CA THR A 134 -27.72 -1.69 -13.51
C THR A 134 -26.65 -1.55 -14.61
N PHE A 135 -25.39 -1.77 -14.24
CA PHE A 135 -24.25 -1.60 -15.12
C PHE A 135 -23.67 -2.92 -15.65
N ARG A 136 -24.15 -4.08 -15.17
CA ARG A 136 -23.57 -5.41 -15.46
C ARG A 136 -22.07 -5.45 -15.15
N ILE A 137 -21.71 -4.96 -13.96
CA ILE A 137 -20.31 -4.91 -13.51
C ILE A 137 -19.81 -6.35 -13.38
N ASP A 138 -18.63 -6.63 -13.94
CA ASP A 138 -17.99 -7.93 -13.78
C ASP A 138 -17.83 -8.27 -12.28
N PRO A 139 -18.38 -9.39 -11.80
CA PRO A 139 -18.22 -9.82 -10.40
C PRO A 139 -16.75 -9.90 -9.95
N GLU A 140 -15.78 -10.09 -10.86
CA GLU A 140 -14.35 -9.98 -10.54
C GLU A 140 -13.96 -8.63 -9.92
N PHE A 141 -14.63 -7.52 -10.31
CA PHE A 141 -14.37 -6.21 -9.70
C PHE A 141 -14.55 -6.25 -8.19
N TRP A 142 -15.69 -6.80 -7.75
CA TRP A 142 -16.02 -6.90 -6.33
C TRP A 142 -15.14 -7.94 -5.65
N ARG A 143 -14.98 -9.14 -6.24
CA ARG A 143 -14.18 -10.23 -5.67
C ARG A 143 -12.72 -9.84 -5.42
N ARG A 144 -12.09 -9.18 -6.39
CA ARG A 144 -10.69 -8.70 -6.27
C ARG A 144 -10.56 -7.64 -5.20
N SER A 145 -11.46 -6.66 -5.21
CA SER A 145 -11.46 -5.58 -4.22
C SER A 145 -11.96 -6.04 -2.85
N GLN A 146 -12.58 -7.22 -2.72
CA GLN A 146 -12.96 -7.85 -1.45
C GLN A 146 -11.98 -8.95 -1.01
N SER A 147 -10.74 -8.92 -1.49
CA SER A 147 -9.75 -9.96 -1.17
C SER A 147 -9.55 -10.24 0.33
N PHE A 148 -9.89 -9.26 1.17
CA PHE A 148 -9.84 -9.34 2.63
C PHE A 148 -10.94 -10.19 3.29
N LEU A 149 -12.04 -10.46 2.58
CA LEU A 149 -13.15 -11.29 3.07
C LEU A 149 -12.93 -12.79 2.78
N HIS A 150 -11.87 -13.16 2.07
CA HIS A 150 -11.62 -14.55 1.73
C HIS A 150 -11.18 -15.36 2.95
N HIS A 151 -12.10 -16.13 3.53
CA HIS A 151 -11.79 -17.08 4.61
C HIS A 151 -10.83 -18.20 4.15
N ARG A 152 -10.79 -18.45 2.84
CA ARG A 152 -9.86 -19.39 2.20
C ARG A 152 -8.88 -18.64 1.31
N LYS A 153 -7.61 -18.98 1.40
CA LYS A 153 -6.60 -18.46 0.48
C LYS A 153 -6.78 -19.09 -0.89
N TYR A 154 -7.35 -18.34 -1.82
CA TYR A 154 -7.32 -18.68 -3.24
C TYR A 154 -6.04 -18.11 -3.86
N HIS A 155 -5.33 -18.92 -4.64
CA HIS A 155 -4.04 -18.55 -5.24
C HIS A 155 -4.17 -18.14 -6.71
N ASP A 156 -5.38 -17.78 -7.14
CA ASP A 156 -5.69 -17.27 -8.48
C ASP A 156 -5.52 -15.75 -8.59
N LEU A 157 -5.32 -15.06 -7.47
CA LEU A 157 -5.04 -13.63 -7.40
C LEU A 157 -3.51 -13.37 -7.28
N PRO A 158 -2.99 -12.34 -7.97
CA PRO A 158 -3.69 -11.49 -8.93
C PRO A 158 -4.02 -12.25 -10.23
N PRO A 159 -5.15 -11.94 -10.89
CA PRO A 159 -5.52 -12.60 -12.14
C PRO A 159 -4.58 -12.17 -13.27
N LEU A 160 -4.53 -12.98 -14.33
CA LEU A 160 -3.76 -12.65 -15.53
C LEU A 160 -4.26 -11.34 -16.17
N PRO A 161 -3.38 -10.55 -16.80
CA PRO A 161 -3.76 -9.26 -17.41
C PRO A 161 -4.89 -9.36 -18.46
N SER A 162 -5.01 -10.51 -19.12
CA SER A 162 -6.10 -10.78 -20.08
C SER A 162 -7.48 -10.88 -19.44
N PHE A 163 -7.56 -11.24 -18.16
CA PHE A 163 -8.80 -11.33 -17.39
C PHE A 163 -9.11 -10.06 -16.60
N SER A 164 -8.12 -9.20 -16.35
CA SER A 164 -8.28 -7.97 -15.57
C SER A 164 -8.42 -6.69 -16.38
N GLN A 165 -8.71 -6.78 -17.68
CA GLN A 165 -8.67 -5.63 -18.60
C GLN A 165 -9.62 -4.49 -18.24
N ARG A 166 -10.61 -4.73 -17.37
CA ARG A 166 -11.70 -3.79 -17.04
C ARG A 166 -11.64 -3.20 -15.65
N THR A 167 -10.67 -3.64 -14.85
CA THR A 167 -10.55 -3.25 -13.45
C THR A 167 -9.10 -2.93 -13.14
N PHE A 168 -8.88 -1.75 -12.57
CA PHE A 168 -7.56 -1.36 -12.10
C PHE A 168 -7.67 -0.78 -10.70
N HIS A 169 -6.53 -0.82 -9.98
CA HIS A 169 -6.42 -0.36 -8.61
C HIS A 169 -5.31 0.68 -8.52
N LEU A 170 -5.56 1.72 -7.75
CA LEU A 170 -4.54 2.67 -7.31
C LEU A 170 -4.40 2.55 -5.80
N GLN A 171 -3.17 2.74 -5.33
CA GLN A 171 -2.85 2.69 -3.91
C GLN A 171 -2.71 4.10 -3.35
N VAL A 172 -3.31 4.31 -2.18
CA VAL A 172 -3.13 5.52 -1.38
C VAL A 172 -2.53 5.14 -0.04
N SER A 173 -1.33 5.65 0.23
CA SER A 173 -0.64 5.45 1.49
C SER A 173 -0.86 6.68 2.38
N THR A 174 -1.49 6.48 3.53
CA THR A 174 -1.67 7.54 4.54
C THR A 174 -0.61 7.39 5.61
N ILE A 175 0.18 8.44 5.83
CA ILE A 175 1.22 8.49 6.85
C ILE A 175 0.62 9.01 8.16
N PHE A 176 0.83 8.28 9.24
CA PHE A 176 0.42 8.65 10.58
C PHE A 176 1.64 8.96 11.45
N ASN A 177 1.51 10.02 12.25
CA ASN A 177 2.46 10.39 13.27
C ASN A 177 1.81 10.22 14.63
N ARG A 178 2.42 9.39 15.48
CA ARG A 178 2.01 9.16 16.87
C ARG A 178 2.60 10.24 17.75
N ASP A 179 1.76 10.84 18.58
CA ASP A 179 2.23 11.73 19.65
C ASP A 179 2.90 10.94 20.78
N VAL A 180 2.43 9.71 21.02
CA VAL A 180 3.02 8.77 21.98
C VAL A 180 3.76 7.64 21.23
N PRO A 181 5.10 7.65 21.25
CA PRO A 181 5.89 6.61 20.60
C PRO A 181 5.64 5.23 21.22
N ILE A 182 5.56 4.20 20.38
CA ILE A 182 5.50 2.80 20.82
C ILE A 182 6.89 2.24 21.09
N THR A 183 6.97 1.13 21.84
CA THR A 183 8.25 0.47 22.09
C THR A 183 8.84 -0.12 20.82
N ARG A 184 10.17 -0.20 20.77
CA ARG A 184 10.87 -0.81 19.62
C ARG A 184 10.46 -2.26 19.39
N GLU A 185 10.22 -3.01 20.45
CA GLU A 185 9.71 -4.37 20.39
C GLU A 185 8.34 -4.42 19.69
N ARG A 186 7.46 -3.45 19.96
CA ARG A 186 6.18 -3.34 19.26
C ARG A 186 6.37 -3.03 17.78
N VAL A 187 7.30 -2.13 17.41
CA VAL A 187 7.64 -1.87 16.01
C VAL A 187 8.09 -3.15 15.31
N ASP A 188 9.06 -3.87 15.89
CA ASP A 188 9.58 -5.11 15.33
C ASP A 188 8.45 -6.18 15.22
N SER A 189 7.54 -6.25 16.20
CA SER A 189 6.37 -7.14 16.14
C SER A 189 5.42 -6.78 14.99
N LEU A 190 5.16 -5.50 14.75
CA LEU A 190 4.30 -5.04 13.66
C LEU A 190 4.96 -5.26 12.28
N ARG A 191 6.28 -5.29 12.21
CA ARG A 191 7.00 -5.60 10.95
C ARG A 191 6.97 -7.08 10.61
N VAL A 192 6.87 -7.95 11.60
CA VAL A 192 6.79 -9.42 11.40
C VAL A 192 5.35 -9.89 11.27
N ASP A 193 4.46 -9.38 12.12
CA ASP A 193 3.07 -9.81 12.26
C ASP A 193 2.06 -8.66 12.08
N GLY A 194 2.42 -7.65 11.28
CA GLY A 194 1.48 -6.58 10.91
C GLY A 194 0.22 -7.13 10.21
N TRP A 195 0.33 -8.32 9.61
CA TRP A 195 -0.80 -9.06 9.08
C TRP A 195 -1.85 -9.41 10.14
N GLY A 196 -1.46 -9.75 11.37
CA GLY A 196 -2.40 -10.06 12.46
C GLY A 196 -3.33 -8.91 12.82
N GLU A 197 -2.83 -7.67 12.80
CA GLU A 197 -3.62 -6.46 13.03
C GLU A 197 -4.61 -6.20 11.89
N ILE A 198 -4.14 -6.33 10.65
CA ILE A 198 -4.97 -6.18 9.45
C ILE A 198 -6.05 -7.27 9.39
N TRP A 199 -5.69 -8.51 9.68
CA TRP A 199 -6.62 -9.63 9.74
C TRP A 199 -7.69 -9.41 10.82
N SER A 200 -7.29 -8.98 12.02
CA SER A 200 -8.22 -8.69 13.12
C SER A 200 -9.18 -7.56 12.73
N HIS A 201 -8.69 -6.54 12.01
CA HIS A 201 -9.56 -5.52 11.42
C HIS A 201 -10.57 -6.11 10.45
N HIS A 202 -10.14 -6.94 9.51
CA HIS A 202 -11.03 -7.53 8.51
C HIS A 202 -12.11 -8.40 9.12
N VAL A 203 -11.75 -9.22 10.11
CA VAL A 203 -12.70 -10.04 10.87
C VAL A 203 -13.72 -9.17 11.60
N ASN A 204 -13.28 -8.07 12.22
CA ASN A 204 -14.19 -7.13 12.88
C ASN A 204 -15.09 -6.41 11.87
N LEU A 205 -14.54 -6.00 10.73
CA LEU A 205 -15.27 -5.35 9.65
C LEU A 205 -16.35 -6.26 9.05
N GLU A 206 -16.07 -7.55 8.93
CA GLU A 206 -17.03 -8.53 8.45
C GLU A 206 -18.13 -8.82 9.47
N ARG A 207 -17.77 -8.95 10.76
CA ARG A 207 -18.73 -9.30 11.83
C ARG A 207 -19.61 -8.14 12.27
N GLN A 208 -19.03 -6.95 12.35
CA GLN A 208 -19.62 -5.78 13.01
C GLN A 208 -19.41 -4.47 12.22
N GLY A 209 -18.74 -4.52 11.07
CA GLY A 209 -18.37 -3.32 10.32
C GLY A 209 -19.58 -2.61 9.76
N ALA A 210 -19.60 -1.29 9.91
CA ALA A 210 -20.69 -0.47 9.41
C ALA A 210 -20.51 -0.16 7.92
N VAL A 211 -21.61 0.04 7.17
CA VAL A 211 -21.55 0.59 5.81
C VAL A 211 -20.68 1.84 5.78
N GLY A 212 -19.72 1.83 4.86
CA GLY A 212 -18.79 2.92 4.64
C GLY A 212 -17.71 3.06 5.70
N GLU A 213 -17.48 2.06 6.54
CA GLU A 213 -16.29 2.00 7.38
C GLU A 213 -15.01 1.82 6.55
N SER A 214 -13.88 2.37 6.99
CA SER A 214 -12.64 2.34 6.22
C SER A 214 -12.02 0.93 6.16
N ILE A 215 -11.60 0.51 4.97
CA ILE A 215 -10.94 -0.77 4.73
C ILE A 215 -9.42 -0.54 4.76
N ARG A 216 -8.69 -1.37 5.52
CA ARG A 216 -7.23 -1.30 5.65
C ARG A 216 -6.60 -2.45 4.89
N ARG A 217 -5.70 -2.21 3.94
CA ARG A 217 -5.06 -3.29 3.16
C ARG A 217 -3.74 -3.72 3.75
N GLN A 218 -2.93 -2.75 4.16
CA GLN A 218 -1.60 -2.99 4.68
C GLN A 218 -1.24 -1.96 5.74
N LEU A 219 -0.36 -2.36 6.66
CA LEU A 219 0.19 -1.50 7.70
C LEU A 219 1.71 -1.65 7.71
N HIS A 220 2.42 -0.52 7.71
CA HIS A 220 3.88 -0.50 7.77
C HIS A 220 4.35 0.37 8.94
N ALA A 221 5.05 -0.23 9.90
CA ALA A 221 5.65 0.49 11.02
C ALA A 221 7.11 0.86 10.73
N TYR A 222 7.37 2.13 10.42
CA TYR A 222 8.71 2.62 10.04
C TYR A 222 9.55 3.03 11.23
N SER A 223 8.93 3.53 12.29
CA SER A 223 9.58 3.88 13.56
C SER A 223 8.60 3.74 14.72
N GLU A 224 9.06 4.11 15.91
CA GLU A 224 8.29 4.21 17.14
C GLU A 224 7.15 5.24 17.03
N SER A 225 7.28 6.23 16.15
CA SER A 225 6.31 7.31 15.98
C SER A 225 5.65 7.37 14.60
N ILE A 226 6.19 6.68 13.59
CA ILE A 226 5.74 6.81 12.20
C ILE A 226 5.32 5.44 11.66
N TYR A 227 4.09 5.37 11.15
CA TYR A 227 3.58 4.24 10.40
C TYR A 227 2.71 4.71 9.24
N SER A 228 2.42 3.82 8.30
CA SER A 228 1.45 4.08 7.24
C SER A 228 0.39 2.99 7.17
N ILE A 229 -0.75 3.37 6.59
CA ILE A 229 -1.81 2.46 6.18
C ILE A 229 -2.02 2.61 4.69
N GLU A 230 -2.11 1.49 4.01
CA GLU A 230 -2.36 1.44 2.57
C GLU A 230 -3.80 1.03 2.30
N GLN A 231 -4.39 1.72 1.33
CA GLN A 231 -5.80 1.60 0.97
C GLN A 231 -5.92 1.71 -0.55
N TYR A 232 -6.92 1.04 -1.12
CA TYR A 232 -7.13 1.00 -2.56
C TYR A 232 -8.21 1.97 -3.03
N ILE A 233 -8.01 2.44 -4.27
CA ILE A 233 -9.02 3.05 -5.13
C ILE A 233 -9.23 2.09 -6.29
N SER A 234 -10.36 1.38 -6.28
CA SER A 234 -10.71 0.40 -7.30
C SER A 234 -11.60 1.04 -8.35
N CYS A 235 -11.26 0.92 -9.62
CA CYS A 235 -12.00 1.55 -10.70
C CYS A 235 -12.44 0.53 -11.75
N THR A 236 -13.68 0.68 -12.25
CA THR A 236 -14.16 -0.08 -13.42
C THR A 236 -14.96 0.81 -14.37
N LEU A 237 -14.72 0.65 -15.68
CA LEU A 237 -15.39 1.39 -16.74
C LEU A 237 -16.56 0.59 -17.30
N VAL A 238 -17.67 1.27 -17.49
CA VAL A 238 -18.86 0.74 -18.13
C VAL A 238 -19.28 1.68 -19.25
N THR A 239 -19.53 1.11 -20.43
CA THR A 239 -20.03 1.85 -21.60
C THR A 239 -21.44 1.37 -21.92
N LYS A 240 -22.43 2.26 -21.93
CA LYS A 240 -23.84 1.93 -22.23
C LYS A 240 -24.53 3.10 -22.91
N ASN A 241 -25.38 2.84 -23.89
CA ASN A 241 -26.19 3.84 -24.59
C ASN A 241 -25.39 5.01 -25.19
N GLY A 242 -24.14 4.77 -25.62
CA GLY A 242 -23.25 5.81 -26.15
C GLY A 242 -22.59 6.71 -25.10
N GLY A 243 -22.92 6.55 -23.82
CA GLY A 243 -22.24 7.20 -22.69
C GLY A 243 -21.34 6.22 -21.93
N TRP A 244 -20.64 6.73 -20.92
CA TRP A 244 -19.83 5.92 -20.02
C TRP A 244 -20.08 6.26 -18.54
N ALA A 245 -19.86 5.27 -17.68
CA ALA A 245 -19.80 5.44 -16.24
C ALA A 245 -18.51 4.81 -15.72
N VAL A 246 -17.86 5.45 -14.74
CA VAL A 246 -16.81 4.81 -13.95
C VAL A 246 -17.33 4.63 -12.53
N VAL A 247 -17.30 3.38 -12.05
CA VAL A 247 -17.52 3.07 -10.64
C VAL A 247 -16.17 3.08 -9.95
N ILE A 248 -16.06 3.90 -8.92
CA ILE A 248 -14.85 4.19 -8.14
C ILE A 248 -15.15 3.78 -6.71
N TRP A 249 -14.53 2.70 -6.26
CA TRP A 249 -14.65 2.24 -4.89
C TRP A 249 -13.39 2.64 -4.11
N LEU A 250 -13.57 3.57 -3.17
CA LEU A 250 -12.55 4.02 -2.24
C LEU A 250 -12.62 3.17 -0.97
N ASP A 251 -11.50 2.57 -0.57
CA ASP A 251 -11.38 1.94 0.74
C ASP A 251 -11.49 2.96 1.89
N ILE A 252 -11.23 4.25 1.61
CA ILE A 252 -11.35 5.36 2.56
C ILE A 252 -12.83 5.70 2.73
N GLY A 253 -13.33 5.51 3.95
CA GLY A 253 -14.74 5.70 4.30
C GLY A 253 -14.94 6.75 5.41
N LYS A 254 -15.72 6.37 6.42
CA LYS A 254 -15.95 7.16 7.64
C LYS A 254 -14.64 7.32 8.40
N SER A 255 -14.44 8.52 8.94
CA SER A 255 -13.30 8.84 9.80
C SER A 255 -13.35 7.90 10.99
N THR A 256 -12.29 7.11 11.14
CA THR A 256 -12.05 6.20 12.26
C THR A 256 -11.70 7.03 13.50
N GLY A 257 -12.67 7.79 14.01
CA GLY A 257 -12.52 8.54 15.26
C GLY A 257 -12.15 7.65 16.44
N ASP A 258 -12.50 6.36 16.36
CA ASP A 258 -12.25 5.39 17.43
C ASP A 258 -11.04 4.46 17.17
N CYS A 259 -10.44 4.48 15.97
CA CYS A 259 -9.42 3.47 15.58
C CYS A 259 -7.98 3.99 15.50
N PHE A 260 -7.78 5.29 15.25
CA PHE A 260 -6.46 5.92 15.30
C PHE A 260 -6.56 7.33 15.91
N PRO A 261 -6.17 7.51 17.19
CA PRO A 261 -6.09 8.84 17.79
C PRO A 261 -4.94 9.68 17.20
N ASP A 262 -4.09 9.05 16.37
CA ASP A 262 -2.86 9.61 15.84
C ASP A 262 -3.12 10.53 14.64
N CYS A 263 -2.22 11.48 14.45
CA CYS A 263 -2.36 12.55 13.48
C CYS A 263 -1.99 12.06 12.08
N CYS A 264 -2.90 12.17 11.13
CA CYS A 264 -2.60 11.84 9.74
C CYS A 264 -1.95 13.02 9.01
N THR A 265 -0.89 12.74 8.24
CA THR A 265 -0.28 13.72 7.35
C THR A 265 -1.20 13.90 6.14
N PRO A 266 -1.65 15.13 5.82
CA PRO A 266 -2.50 15.34 4.67
C PRO A 266 -1.73 15.10 3.37
N ILE A 267 -2.41 14.49 2.39
CA ILE A 267 -1.86 14.38 1.03
C ILE A 267 -1.85 15.77 0.39
N ILE A 268 -0.65 16.24 0.08
CA ILE A 268 -0.41 17.54 -0.53
C ILE A 268 -0.39 17.34 -2.04
N GLN A 269 -1.37 17.91 -2.70
CA GLN A 269 -1.42 18.01 -4.15
C GLN A 269 -1.00 19.42 -4.58
N PRO A 270 0.27 19.61 -5.00
CA PRO A 270 0.70 20.92 -5.48
C PRO A 270 -0.05 21.24 -6.77
N THR A 271 -0.85 22.31 -6.75
CA THR A 271 -1.46 22.89 -7.95
C THR A 271 -0.78 24.23 -8.25
N THR A 272 -0.42 24.46 -9.51
CA THR A 272 0.22 25.72 -9.91
C THR A 272 -0.71 26.89 -9.59
N ASN A 273 -0.18 27.91 -8.90
CA ASN A 273 -0.94 29.09 -8.49
C ASN A 273 -2.14 28.81 -7.57
N ALA A 274 -2.22 27.64 -6.91
CA ALA A 274 -3.31 27.30 -5.98
C ALA A 274 -3.59 28.41 -4.96
N ALA A 275 -2.51 28.93 -4.37
CA ALA A 275 -2.55 29.99 -3.37
C ALA A 275 -3.08 31.32 -3.92
N LEU A 276 -2.92 31.57 -5.23
CA LEU A 276 -3.39 32.78 -5.90
C LEU A 276 -4.86 32.67 -6.34
N HIS A 277 -5.36 31.44 -6.50
CA HIS A 277 -6.74 31.15 -6.89
C HIS A 277 -7.65 30.86 -5.70
N PHE A 278 -7.20 31.15 -4.47
CA PHE A 278 -8.04 31.06 -3.28
C PHE A 278 -9.20 32.05 -3.40
N SER A 279 -10.32 31.60 -3.95
CA SER A 279 -11.57 32.32 -3.88
C SER A 279 -12.03 32.25 -2.44
N SER A 280 -11.94 33.39 -1.73
CA SER A 280 -12.65 33.57 -0.47
C SER A 280 -14.13 33.30 -0.75
N ARG A 281 -14.56 32.06 -0.50
CA ARG A 281 -15.95 31.69 -0.66
C ARG A 281 -16.70 32.49 0.39
N SER A 282 -17.33 33.57 -0.07
CA SER A 282 -18.25 34.41 0.70
C SER A 282 -19.12 33.48 1.55
N VAL A 283 -18.88 33.51 2.86
CA VAL A 283 -19.76 32.95 3.86
C VAL A 283 -21.08 33.67 3.65
N SER A 284 -22.08 32.97 3.10
CA SER A 284 -23.43 33.54 3.02
C SER A 284 -23.87 33.92 4.44
N PRO A 285 -24.26 35.18 4.68
CA PRO A 285 -24.71 35.61 6.01
C PRO A 285 -26.03 34.90 6.30
N GLY A 286 -25.98 33.81 7.06
CA GLY A 286 -27.17 33.03 7.40
C GLY A 286 -26.95 31.55 7.70
N ARG A 287 -25.77 30.99 7.42
CA ARG A 287 -25.39 29.65 7.93
C ARG A 287 -24.24 29.80 8.92
N THR A 288 -24.56 29.76 10.20
CA THR A 288 -23.57 29.58 11.27
C THR A 288 -22.95 28.20 11.13
N SER A 289 -21.97 28.06 10.23
CA SER A 289 -20.96 27.02 10.35
C SER A 289 -20.07 27.41 11.52
N SER A 290 -20.36 26.87 12.69
CA SER A 290 -19.69 27.15 13.97
C SER A 290 -18.23 26.69 14.06
N SER A 291 -17.45 26.72 12.97
CA SER A 291 -16.08 26.17 12.97
C SER A 291 -15.03 27.00 12.23
N ALA A 292 -15.36 28.21 11.79
CA ALA A 292 -14.36 29.16 11.29
C ALA A 292 -14.06 30.26 12.33
N LEU A 293 -14.05 29.91 13.61
CA LEU A 293 -13.31 30.72 14.58
C LEU A 293 -11.83 30.56 14.22
N PHE A 294 -11.12 31.68 14.14
CA PHE A 294 -9.66 31.73 14.06
C PHE A 294 -9.09 30.85 15.18
N LEU A 295 -8.77 29.60 14.86
CA LEU A 295 -8.06 28.71 15.76
C LEU A 295 -6.67 29.30 15.92
N ASP A 296 -6.35 29.65 17.17
CA ASP A 296 -4.99 29.92 17.60
C ASP A 296 -4.08 28.80 17.05
N PRO A 297 -3.01 29.10 16.28
CA PRO A 297 -2.13 28.09 15.70
C PRO A 297 -1.56 27.13 16.74
N HIS A 298 -1.53 27.54 18.01
CA HIS A 298 -1.05 26.76 19.14
C HIS A 298 -2.08 25.78 19.73
N HIS A 299 -3.36 25.87 19.32
CA HIS A 299 -4.46 25.04 19.84
C HIS A 299 -5.28 24.33 18.75
N ALA A 300 -4.81 24.28 17.51
CA ALA A 300 -5.40 23.44 16.48
C ALA A 300 -5.32 21.96 16.93
N THR A 301 -6.46 21.42 17.39
CA THR A 301 -6.59 19.99 17.66
C THR A 301 -6.18 19.24 16.39
N GLN A 302 -5.17 18.39 16.51
CA GLN A 302 -4.65 17.68 15.36
C GLN A 302 -5.76 16.83 14.74
N SER A 303 -5.97 16.98 13.43
CA SER A 303 -7.02 16.25 12.73
C SER A 303 -6.57 14.81 12.48
N THR A 304 -7.37 13.86 12.93
CA THR A 304 -7.24 12.42 12.62
C THR A 304 -7.89 12.04 11.28
N THR A 305 -8.47 13.02 10.56
CA THR A 305 -9.23 12.78 9.34
C THR A 305 -8.34 12.78 8.10
N GLN A 306 -8.31 11.64 7.39
CA GLN A 306 -7.58 11.47 6.14
C GLN A 306 -8.10 12.43 5.05
N SER A 307 -7.20 13.19 4.42
CA SER A 307 -7.58 14.11 3.35
C SER A 307 -8.23 13.42 2.14
N SER A 308 -7.88 12.14 1.90
CA SER A 308 -8.49 11.28 0.87
C SER A 308 -10.01 11.14 0.99
N ARG A 309 -10.58 11.32 2.20
CA ARG A 309 -12.03 11.28 2.41
C ARG A 309 -12.77 12.37 1.62
N HIS A 310 -12.09 13.47 1.32
CA HIS A 310 -12.68 14.56 0.54
C HIS A 310 -12.68 14.30 -0.97
N LEU A 311 -12.07 13.21 -1.45
CA LEU A 311 -11.93 12.96 -2.87
C LEU A 311 -13.29 12.93 -3.58
N SER A 312 -14.31 12.28 -3.00
CA SER A 312 -15.65 12.22 -3.60
C SER A 312 -16.40 13.58 -3.55
N SER A 313 -16.29 14.31 -2.43
CA SER A 313 -17.02 15.55 -2.17
C SER A 313 -16.32 16.80 -2.69
N GLN A 314 -15.06 16.72 -3.11
CA GLN A 314 -14.30 17.84 -3.64
C GLN A 314 -13.75 17.58 -5.05
N TYR A 315 -14.10 16.44 -5.65
CA TYR A 315 -13.65 16.02 -6.97
C TYR A 315 -13.81 17.07 -8.09
N GLY A 316 -12.84 17.10 -9.01
CA GLY A 316 -12.96 17.74 -10.31
C GLY A 316 -12.72 19.24 -10.32
N GLN A 317 -12.20 19.82 -9.23
CA GLN A 317 -11.92 21.27 -9.16
C GLN A 317 -10.85 21.72 -10.16
N SER A 318 -9.88 20.87 -10.49
CA SER A 318 -8.82 21.13 -11.48
C SER A 318 -9.20 20.75 -12.91
N LEU A 319 -10.34 20.07 -13.11
CA LEU A 319 -10.69 19.46 -14.38
C LEU A 319 -11.72 20.28 -15.15
N LYS A 320 -11.60 20.26 -16.48
CA LYS A 320 -12.60 20.86 -17.37
C LYS A 320 -13.71 19.86 -17.64
N VAL A 321 -14.95 20.20 -17.25
CA VAL A 321 -16.15 19.37 -17.46
C VAL A 321 -16.25 18.84 -18.90
N ALA A 322 -15.92 19.70 -19.88
CA ALA A 322 -15.94 19.33 -21.29
C ALA A 322 -15.01 18.16 -21.66
N LEU A 323 -13.81 18.16 -21.09
CA LEU A 323 -12.82 17.12 -21.30
C LEU A 323 -13.15 15.88 -20.46
N MET A 324 -13.70 16.07 -19.26
CA MET A 324 -14.14 14.98 -18.41
C MET A 324 -15.17 14.14 -19.13
N ARG A 325 -16.27 14.73 -19.64
CA ARG A 325 -17.33 13.99 -20.32
C ARG A 325 -16.82 13.24 -21.56
N ALA A 326 -15.85 13.83 -22.27
CA ALA A 326 -15.31 13.24 -23.49
C ALA A 326 -14.36 12.06 -23.25
N SER A 327 -13.64 12.02 -22.12
CA SER A 327 -12.62 11.00 -21.86
C SER A 327 -12.66 10.51 -20.41
N PRO A 328 -12.92 9.20 -20.19
CA PRO A 328 -12.84 8.59 -18.87
C PRO A 328 -11.46 8.77 -18.23
N LEU A 329 -10.37 8.68 -19.02
CA LEU A 329 -9.02 8.87 -18.51
C LEU A 329 -8.80 10.30 -18.00
N TYR A 330 -9.22 11.30 -18.78
CA TYR A 330 -9.10 12.70 -18.36
C TYR A 330 -9.93 12.95 -17.10
N ALA A 331 -11.15 12.40 -17.05
CA ALA A 331 -11.98 12.46 -15.87
C ALA A 331 -11.23 11.92 -14.66
N LEU A 332 -10.61 10.74 -14.75
CA LEU A 332 -9.88 10.10 -13.65
C LEU A 332 -8.52 10.74 -13.32
N GLY A 333 -8.07 11.76 -14.07
CA GLY A 333 -6.75 12.37 -13.92
C GLY A 333 -6.46 12.83 -12.49
N ASP A 334 -7.41 13.47 -11.82
CA ASP A 334 -7.24 13.90 -10.41
C ASP A 334 -7.07 12.72 -9.44
N ILE A 335 -7.67 11.55 -9.72
CA ILE A 335 -7.51 10.34 -8.90
C ILE A 335 -6.11 9.77 -9.06
N PHE A 336 -5.62 9.68 -10.30
CA PHE A 336 -4.26 9.25 -10.57
C PHE A 336 -3.23 10.19 -9.93
N ARG A 337 -3.44 11.51 -10.02
CA ARG A 337 -2.59 12.52 -9.37
C ARG A 337 -2.64 12.41 -7.85
N HIS A 338 -3.81 12.17 -7.26
CA HIS A 338 -3.94 11.95 -5.81
C HIS A 338 -3.10 10.76 -5.33
N SER A 339 -3.25 9.62 -6.00
CA SER A 339 -2.45 8.42 -5.74
C SER A 339 -0.95 8.68 -5.92
N ALA A 340 -0.55 9.33 -7.01
CA ALA A 340 0.85 9.68 -7.27
C ALA A 340 1.43 10.61 -6.20
N CYS A 341 0.66 11.60 -5.74
CA CYS A 341 1.07 12.50 -4.66
C CYS A 341 1.26 11.75 -3.34
N SER A 342 0.36 10.81 -3.01
CA SER A 342 0.50 9.97 -1.81
C SER A 342 1.77 9.09 -1.88
N SER A 343 2.04 8.49 -3.04
CA SER A 343 3.26 7.72 -3.30
C SER A 343 4.51 8.59 -3.17
N ASN A 344 4.48 9.81 -3.73
CA ASN A 344 5.58 10.76 -3.62
C ASN A 344 5.90 11.11 -2.16
N GLN A 345 4.86 11.38 -1.35
CA GLN A 345 5.04 11.67 0.08
C GLN A 345 5.63 10.48 0.84
N MET A 346 5.14 9.27 0.58
CA MET A 346 5.69 8.05 1.18
C MET A 346 7.17 7.89 0.83
N VAL A 347 7.54 8.03 -0.45
CA VAL A 347 8.94 7.93 -0.89
C VAL A 347 9.82 9.01 -0.26
N ASN A 348 9.33 10.25 -0.11
CA ASN A 348 10.06 11.32 0.57
C ASN A 348 10.31 10.98 2.05
N MET A 349 9.28 10.48 2.75
CA MET A 349 9.40 10.05 4.14
C MET A 349 10.42 8.91 4.27
N LEU A 350 10.31 7.88 3.42
CA LEU A 350 11.25 6.75 3.40
C LEU A 350 12.69 7.19 3.12
N MET A 351 12.88 8.17 2.22
CA MET A 351 14.21 8.71 1.95
C MET A 351 14.86 9.27 3.22
N GLY A 352 14.11 10.07 3.99
CA GLY A 352 14.58 10.59 5.29
C GLY A 352 14.90 9.47 6.27
N ARG A 353 14.06 8.43 6.34
CA ARG A 353 14.30 7.27 7.22
C ARG A 353 15.54 6.45 6.84
N VAL A 354 15.81 6.29 5.56
CA VAL A 354 17.03 5.64 5.07
C VAL A 354 18.26 6.47 5.47
N GLU A 355 18.20 7.78 5.34
CA GLU A 355 19.28 8.68 5.74
C GLU A 355 19.54 8.64 7.25
N ASP A 356 18.48 8.65 8.05
CA ASP A 356 18.56 8.49 9.51
C ASP A 356 19.23 7.15 9.88
N ALA A 357 18.79 6.04 9.28
CA ALA A 357 19.31 4.71 9.56
C ALA A 357 20.80 4.60 9.20
N LEU A 358 21.20 5.15 8.04
CA LEU A 358 22.61 5.17 7.63
C LEU A 358 23.43 6.03 8.60
N ARG A 359 22.96 7.23 8.96
CA ARG A 359 23.66 8.12 9.88
C ARG A 359 23.86 7.49 11.26
N ALA A 360 22.82 6.86 11.81
CA ALA A 360 22.89 6.16 13.10
C ALA A 360 23.93 5.03 13.09
N SER A 361 24.11 4.35 11.94
CA SER A 361 25.12 3.29 11.83
C SER A 361 26.56 3.81 11.94
N TYR A 362 26.81 5.03 11.44
CA TYR A 362 28.14 5.65 11.47
C TYR A 362 28.47 6.27 12.83
N LEU A 363 27.51 6.93 13.47
CA LEU A 363 27.75 7.70 14.69
C LEU A 363 27.61 6.85 15.96
N ASP A 364 26.57 6.03 16.05
CA ASP A 364 26.15 5.44 17.33
C ASP A 364 26.50 3.94 17.44
N ARG A 365 27.17 3.37 16.42
CA ARG A 365 27.48 1.92 16.31
C ARG A 365 26.26 1.01 16.52
N HIS A 366 25.05 1.51 16.27
CA HIS A 366 23.81 0.74 16.34
C HIS A 366 23.55 -0.01 15.02
N GLU A 367 24.58 -0.71 14.53
CA GLU A 367 24.59 -1.37 13.21
C GLU A 367 23.43 -2.35 13.05
N GLY A 368 23.14 -3.14 14.09
CA GLY A 368 22.02 -4.11 14.06
C GLY A 368 20.66 -3.46 13.87
N LEU A 369 20.42 -2.29 14.48
CA LEU A 369 19.14 -1.56 14.34
C LEU A 369 19.03 -0.95 12.94
N SER A 370 20.08 -0.28 12.48
CA SER A 370 20.15 0.28 11.13
C SER A 370 19.92 -0.80 10.05
N LEU A 371 20.51 -1.98 10.21
CA LEU A 371 20.32 -3.10 9.28
C LEU A 371 18.86 -3.60 9.24
N LYS A 372 18.19 -3.68 10.41
CA LYS A 372 16.76 -4.03 10.47
C LYS A 372 15.90 -2.98 9.75
N ASP A 373 16.17 -1.70 10.00
CA ASP A 373 15.42 -0.59 9.38
C ASP A 373 15.62 -0.54 7.87
N LEU A 374 16.86 -0.62 7.39
CA LEU A 374 17.17 -0.62 5.95
C LEU A 374 16.56 -1.82 5.24
N ARG A 375 16.60 -3.01 5.84
CA ARG A 375 15.97 -4.21 5.27
C ARG A 375 14.45 -4.05 5.18
N PHE A 376 13.82 -3.57 6.25
CA PHE A 376 12.39 -3.35 6.26
C PHE A 376 11.97 -2.33 5.20
N ILE A 377 12.63 -1.16 5.16
CA ILE A 377 12.34 -0.11 4.19
C ILE A 377 12.56 -0.61 2.75
N LYS A 378 13.63 -1.37 2.51
CA LYS A 378 13.88 -1.98 1.19
C LYS A 378 12.71 -2.86 0.75
N ASN A 379 12.20 -3.73 1.63
CA ASN A 379 11.08 -4.60 1.28
C ASN A 379 9.83 -3.79 0.90
N VAL A 380 9.50 -2.74 1.69
CA VAL A 380 8.39 -1.84 1.37
C VAL A 380 8.59 -1.14 0.01
N LEU A 381 9.82 -0.72 -0.29
CA LEU A 381 10.13 -0.09 -1.59
C LEU A 381 10.04 -1.07 -2.76
N ASP A 382 10.46 -2.33 -2.58
CA ASP A 382 10.35 -3.36 -3.62
C ASP A 382 8.89 -3.72 -3.90
N GLU A 383 8.07 -3.87 -2.85
CA GLU A 383 6.62 -4.08 -2.97
C GLU A 383 5.94 -2.92 -3.70
N HIS A 384 6.25 -1.68 -3.30
CA HIS A 384 5.70 -0.48 -3.96
C HIS A 384 6.20 -0.32 -5.39
N SER A 385 7.43 -0.73 -5.68
CA SER A 385 7.97 -0.76 -7.05
C SER A 385 7.18 -1.70 -7.95
N ALA A 386 6.84 -2.89 -7.48
CA ALA A 386 6.01 -3.83 -8.24
C ALA A 386 4.62 -3.24 -8.55
N TYR A 387 3.97 -2.60 -7.57
CA TYR A 387 2.73 -1.86 -7.79
C TYR A 387 2.87 -0.76 -8.85
N LEU A 388 3.92 0.06 -8.76
CA LEU A 388 4.14 1.15 -9.73
C LEU A 388 4.39 0.61 -11.14
N GLU A 389 5.05 -0.54 -11.29
CA GLU A 389 5.21 -1.22 -12.57
C GLU A 389 3.87 -1.62 -13.19
N GLU A 390 2.92 -2.12 -12.38
CA GLU A 390 1.56 -2.43 -12.84
C GLU A 390 0.81 -1.19 -13.33
N VAL A 391 0.89 -0.07 -12.60
CA VAL A 391 0.24 1.20 -13.01
C VAL A 391 0.87 1.74 -14.29
N VAL A 392 2.20 1.69 -14.40
CA VAL A 392 2.93 2.10 -15.60
C VAL A 392 2.53 1.22 -16.80
N TRP A 393 2.43 -0.09 -16.61
CA TRP A 393 1.97 -1.01 -17.64
C TRP A 393 0.52 -0.72 -18.04
N PHE A 394 -0.37 -0.45 -17.08
CA PHE A 394 -1.76 -0.07 -17.36
C PHE A 394 -1.82 1.20 -18.23
N LEU A 395 -1.12 2.26 -17.84
CA LEU A 395 -1.10 3.52 -18.58
C LEU A 395 -0.46 3.39 -19.97
N GLN A 396 0.48 2.45 -20.19
CA GLN A 396 1.13 2.25 -21.48
C GLN A 396 0.36 1.32 -22.43
N SER A 397 -0.18 0.24 -21.89
CA SER A 397 -0.63 -0.91 -22.69
C SER A 397 -2.03 -1.40 -22.30
N GLY A 398 -2.39 -1.34 -21.01
CA GLY A 398 -3.71 -1.76 -20.54
C GLY A 398 -4.85 -0.80 -20.88
N LEU A 399 -4.54 0.50 -21.03
CA LEU A 399 -5.54 1.56 -21.18
C LEU A 399 -6.41 1.41 -22.44
N SER A 400 -5.82 1.00 -23.57
CA SER A 400 -6.56 0.82 -24.82
C SER A 400 -7.61 -0.30 -24.71
N ALA A 401 -7.25 -1.41 -24.05
CA ALA A 401 -8.18 -2.49 -23.75
C ALA A 401 -9.26 -2.03 -22.75
N TRP A 402 -8.88 -1.25 -21.74
CA TRP A 402 -9.81 -0.74 -20.72
C TRP A 402 -10.85 0.23 -21.30
N LEU A 403 -10.46 1.08 -22.26
CA LEU A 403 -11.36 2.03 -22.93
C LEU A 403 -12.22 1.39 -24.04
N SER A 404 -11.95 0.14 -24.42
CA SER A 404 -12.66 -0.52 -25.50
C SER A 404 -14.12 -0.84 -25.09
N PRO A 405 -15.12 -0.56 -25.94
CA PRO A 405 -16.52 -0.84 -25.63
C PRO A 405 -16.75 -2.32 -25.34
N GLN A 406 -17.69 -2.62 -24.44
CA GLN A 406 -18.05 -4.01 -24.19
C GLN A 406 -18.67 -4.64 -25.47
N PRO A 407 -18.27 -5.86 -25.88
CA PRO A 407 -19.12 -6.66 -26.75
C PRO A 407 -20.42 -6.89 -25.96
N THR A 408 -21.55 -6.47 -26.52
CA THR A 408 -22.86 -6.67 -25.91
C THR A 408 -23.09 -8.17 -25.75
N SER A 409 -22.82 -8.72 -24.57
CA SER A 409 -23.27 -10.05 -24.20
C SER A 409 -24.78 -9.95 -24.00
N ASN A 410 -25.50 -10.18 -25.08
CA ASN A 410 -26.90 -10.53 -24.97
C ASN A 410 -26.94 -11.85 -24.20
N PHE A 411 -27.46 -11.83 -22.97
CA PHE A 411 -28.07 -13.03 -22.42
C PHE A 411 -29.03 -13.57 -23.48
N PRO A 412 -29.12 -14.89 -23.72
CA PRO A 412 -29.93 -15.43 -24.82
C PRO A 412 -31.41 -15.08 -24.60
N GLN A 413 -31.84 -13.97 -25.19
CA GLN A 413 -33.24 -13.66 -25.43
C GLN A 413 -33.52 -14.14 -26.85
N HIS A 414 -34.31 -15.22 -26.93
CA HIS A 414 -34.89 -15.66 -28.19
C HIS A 414 -35.79 -14.55 -28.74
N THR A 415 -35.31 -13.81 -29.73
CA THR A 415 -36.18 -13.04 -30.63
C THR A 415 -35.54 -12.94 -32.01
N ASN A 416 -36.30 -13.44 -32.99
CA ASN A 416 -36.01 -13.40 -34.42
C ASN A 416 -36.06 -11.97 -34.99
N GLN A 417 -35.51 -11.83 -36.20
CA GLN A 417 -35.55 -10.69 -37.14
C GLN A 417 -34.39 -9.70 -36.98
N SER A 418 -33.85 -9.09 -38.03
CA SER A 418 -33.87 -9.29 -39.49
C SER A 418 -32.81 -8.31 -39.99
N MET A 419 -31.96 -8.73 -40.92
CA MET A 419 -30.94 -7.85 -41.50
C MET A 419 -31.62 -6.75 -42.32
N ASN A 420 -31.33 -5.49 -41.99
CA ASN A 420 -31.32 -4.40 -42.96
C ASN A 420 -30.10 -3.53 -42.70
N MET A 421 -29.28 -3.45 -43.75
CA MET A 421 -27.99 -2.79 -43.80
C MET A 421 -28.20 -1.49 -44.57
N GLU A 422 -28.21 -0.35 -43.88
CA GLU A 422 -28.12 0.96 -44.52
C GLU A 422 -26.94 1.74 -43.96
N SER A 423 -25.84 1.67 -44.70
CA SER A 423 -24.67 2.52 -44.56
C SER A 423 -25.03 3.93 -45.01
N SER A 424 -25.22 4.85 -44.08
CA SER A 424 -25.25 6.29 -44.37
C SER A 424 -23.98 6.94 -43.87
N ALA A 425 -23.06 7.16 -44.81
CA ALA A 425 -21.89 8.01 -44.65
C ALA A 425 -22.33 9.48 -44.66
N THR A 426 -22.18 10.19 -43.55
CA THR A 426 -22.35 11.65 -43.50
C THR A 426 -21.10 12.35 -42.98
N ASN A 427 -20.34 12.83 -43.97
CA ASN A 427 -19.51 14.04 -44.04
C ASN A 427 -18.91 14.70 -42.79
N ASN A 428 -17.57 14.74 -42.83
CA ASN A 428 -16.63 15.50 -42.02
C ASN A 428 -16.77 17.02 -42.15
N LYS A 429 -17.15 17.71 -41.05
CA LYS A 429 -16.83 19.14 -40.78
C LYS A 429 -16.65 19.44 -39.27
N SER A 430 -15.89 18.61 -38.54
CA SER A 430 -15.59 18.83 -37.09
C SER A 430 -14.10 18.74 -36.71
N GLY A 431 -13.19 18.89 -37.69
CA GLY A 431 -11.77 18.54 -37.54
C GLY A 431 -10.92 19.40 -36.58
N MET A 432 -11.29 20.64 -36.29
CA MET A 432 -10.46 21.53 -35.45
C MET A 432 -10.72 21.34 -33.93
N GLY A 433 -11.98 21.11 -33.54
CA GLY A 433 -12.36 20.88 -32.14
C GLY A 433 -11.92 19.52 -31.62
N ASN A 434 -12.07 18.48 -32.45
CA ASN A 434 -11.67 17.11 -32.09
C ASN A 434 -10.15 16.96 -31.91
N LYS A 435 -9.34 17.70 -32.69
CA LYS A 435 -7.87 17.66 -32.57
C LYS A 435 -7.35 18.30 -31.27
N LYS A 436 -8.00 19.36 -30.79
CA LYS A 436 -7.66 20.01 -29.51
C LYS A 436 -8.07 19.15 -28.32
N LEU A 437 -9.20 18.46 -28.44
CA LEU A 437 -9.72 17.52 -27.45
C LEU A 437 -8.81 16.28 -27.32
N SER A 438 -8.45 15.64 -28.43
CA SER A 438 -7.52 14.50 -28.42
C SER A 438 -6.16 14.88 -27.84
N GLY A 439 -5.61 16.04 -28.22
CA GLY A 439 -4.32 16.50 -27.70
C GLY A 439 -4.29 16.71 -26.18
N ALA A 440 -5.40 17.14 -25.55
CA ALA A 440 -5.46 17.29 -24.10
C ALA A 440 -5.56 15.94 -23.36
N ILE A 441 -6.21 14.96 -23.98
CA ILE A 441 -6.33 13.60 -23.44
C ILE A 441 -4.97 12.91 -23.52
N ASP A 442 -4.30 12.99 -24.67
CA ASP A 442 -2.96 12.44 -24.89
C ASP A 442 -1.95 13.08 -23.92
N ALA A 443 -2.02 14.41 -23.73
CA ALA A 443 -1.18 15.12 -22.76
C ALA A 443 -1.39 14.61 -21.33
N THR A 444 -2.64 14.31 -20.93
CA THR A 444 -2.92 13.78 -19.59
C THR A 444 -2.33 12.39 -19.41
N GLN A 445 -2.45 11.51 -20.41
CA GLN A 445 -1.83 10.18 -20.34
C GLN A 445 -0.30 10.27 -20.23
N ILE A 446 0.33 11.14 -21.02
CA ILE A 446 1.78 11.35 -21.03
C ILE A 446 2.25 11.86 -19.67
N GLU A 447 1.60 12.89 -19.13
CA GLU A 447 1.91 13.47 -17.81
C GLU A 447 1.85 12.40 -16.71
N LEU A 448 0.71 11.67 -16.62
CA LEU A 448 0.56 10.61 -15.63
C LEU A 448 1.63 9.52 -15.80
N LEU A 449 1.90 9.11 -17.04
CA LEU A 449 2.90 8.08 -17.30
C LEU A 449 4.31 8.52 -16.88
N GLU A 450 4.67 9.78 -17.12
CA GLU A 450 5.96 10.33 -16.68
C GLU A 450 6.08 10.41 -15.16
N ASP A 451 5.01 10.82 -14.46
CA ASP A 451 4.97 10.88 -13.01
C ASP A 451 5.18 9.50 -12.38
N TYR A 452 4.43 8.49 -12.82
CA TYR A 452 4.55 7.13 -12.29
C TYR A 452 5.90 6.49 -12.64
N ARG A 453 6.47 6.74 -13.83
CA ARG A 453 7.85 6.32 -14.17
C ARG A 453 8.90 7.02 -13.32
N CYS A 454 8.69 8.29 -12.97
CA CYS A 454 9.57 9.02 -12.07
C CYS A 454 9.54 8.40 -10.67
N LEU A 455 8.34 8.13 -10.13
CA LEU A 455 8.14 7.47 -8.84
C LEU A 455 8.79 6.08 -8.81
N LEU A 456 8.59 5.27 -9.86
CA LEU A 456 9.17 3.93 -9.96
C LEU A 456 10.71 3.98 -9.88
N ARG A 457 11.33 4.84 -10.69
CA ARG A 457 12.80 5.03 -10.68
C ARG A 457 13.32 5.54 -9.34
N ARG A 458 12.53 6.34 -8.60
CA ARG A 458 12.92 6.81 -7.27
C ARG A 458 12.85 5.70 -6.23
N CYS A 459 11.81 4.86 -6.27
CA CYS A 459 11.69 3.69 -5.39
C CYS A 459 12.86 2.72 -5.62
N GLN A 460 13.12 2.35 -6.88
CA GLN A 460 14.22 1.44 -7.24
C GLN A 460 15.59 1.99 -6.80
N ARG A 461 15.87 3.28 -7.01
CA ARG A 461 17.12 3.91 -6.55
C ARG A 461 17.24 3.91 -5.03
N LEU A 462 16.15 4.17 -4.31
CA LEU A 462 16.17 4.18 -2.86
C LEU A 462 16.33 2.75 -2.29
N ALA A 463 15.71 1.75 -2.91
CA ALA A 463 15.89 0.34 -2.58
C ALA A 463 17.35 -0.11 -2.80
N ALA A 464 17.96 0.31 -3.91
CA ALA A 464 19.39 0.09 -4.17
C ALA A 464 20.26 0.76 -3.09
N ARG A 465 19.97 2.01 -2.70
CA ARG A 465 20.67 2.70 -1.62
C ARG A 465 20.56 1.96 -0.27
N CYS A 466 19.40 1.36 0.02
CA CYS A 466 19.24 0.52 1.22
C CYS A 466 20.14 -0.71 1.19
N LYS A 467 20.25 -1.36 0.02
CA LYS A 467 21.14 -2.50 -0.19
C LYS A 467 22.61 -2.10 -0.06
N ASP A 468 23.05 -1.06 -0.75
CA ASP A 468 24.42 -0.56 -0.68
C ASP A 468 24.79 -0.17 0.75
N GLY A 469 23.88 0.51 1.45
CA GLY A 469 24.04 0.84 2.86
C GLY A 469 24.17 -0.38 3.77
N THR A 470 23.34 -1.41 3.53
CA THR A 470 23.42 -2.69 4.23
C THR A 470 24.79 -3.35 4.03
N ASP A 471 25.26 -3.39 2.79
CA ASP A 471 26.56 -4.00 2.43
C ASP A 471 27.73 -3.23 3.06
N ILE A 472 27.68 -1.89 3.07
CA ILE A 472 28.69 -1.04 3.74
C ILE A 472 28.72 -1.31 5.25
N ILE A 473 27.56 -1.39 5.90
CA ILE A 473 27.47 -1.64 7.35
C ILE A 473 28.03 -3.03 7.68
N ILE A 474 27.62 -4.07 6.94
CA ILE A 474 28.09 -5.45 7.17
C ILE A 474 29.60 -5.57 6.97
N ASN A 475 30.14 -5.02 5.88
CA ASN A 475 31.58 -5.05 5.62
C ASN A 475 32.37 -4.25 6.67
N GLY A 476 31.84 -3.11 7.10
CA GLY A 476 32.42 -2.34 8.19
C GLY A 476 32.42 -3.09 9.53
N ALA A 477 31.34 -3.83 9.83
CA ALA A 477 31.22 -4.66 11.02
C ALA A 477 32.26 -5.79 11.00
N ALA A 478 32.38 -6.50 9.87
CA ALA A 478 33.34 -7.57 9.69
C ALA A 478 34.80 -7.09 9.81
N LEU A 479 35.12 -5.91 9.27
CA LEU A 479 36.45 -5.32 9.39
C LEU A 479 36.78 -4.98 10.86
N ARG A 480 35.83 -4.39 11.60
CA ARG A 480 36.01 -4.09 13.03
C ARG A 480 36.18 -5.36 13.87
N GLU A 481 35.40 -6.40 13.58
CA GLU A 481 35.52 -7.68 14.30
C GLU A 481 36.87 -8.35 14.02
N SER A 482 37.35 -8.29 12.78
CA SER A 482 38.70 -8.75 12.43
C SER A 482 39.80 -7.98 13.18
N GLN A 483 39.70 -6.64 13.24
CA GLN A 483 40.64 -5.81 14.01
C GLN A 483 40.64 -6.15 15.50
N ARG A 484 39.46 -6.32 16.11
CA ARG A 484 39.32 -6.77 17.50
C ARG A 484 39.91 -8.15 17.73
N GLY A 485 39.72 -9.08 16.80
CA GLY A 485 40.32 -10.42 16.87
C GLY A 485 41.85 -10.36 16.83
N ILE A 486 42.43 -9.45 16.05
CA ILE A 486 43.89 -9.20 16.01
C ILE A 486 44.37 -8.61 17.34
N GLU A 487 43.66 -7.60 17.87
CA GLU A 487 43.99 -6.99 19.17
C GLU A 487 43.95 -8.04 20.31
N GLN A 488 42.91 -8.87 20.35
CA GLN A 488 42.81 -9.97 21.32
C GLN A 488 43.94 -10.99 21.16
N ALA A 489 44.30 -11.33 19.92
CA ALA A 489 45.42 -12.23 19.66
C ALA A 489 46.76 -11.63 20.16
N GLU A 490 46.93 -10.31 20.06
CA GLU A 490 48.10 -9.60 20.58
C GLU A 490 48.13 -9.61 22.12
N GLU A 491 47.00 -9.38 22.78
CA GLU A 491 46.89 -9.49 24.24
C GLU A 491 47.20 -10.91 24.73
N VAL A 492 46.65 -11.93 24.07
CA VAL A 492 46.95 -13.34 24.39
C VAL A 492 48.42 -13.66 24.16
N LYS A 493 49.05 -13.09 23.12
CA LYS A 493 50.48 -13.24 22.86
C LYS A 493 51.31 -12.63 23.99
N LEU A 494 50.95 -11.45 24.50
CA LEU A 494 51.63 -10.80 25.62
C LEU A 494 51.49 -11.64 26.91
N LEU A 495 50.27 -12.09 27.20
CA LEU A 495 49.99 -12.94 28.37
C LEU A 495 50.78 -14.25 28.30
N THR A 496 50.79 -14.90 27.14
CA THR A 496 51.52 -16.16 26.91
C THR A 496 53.02 -15.95 27.11
N LYS A 497 53.58 -14.83 26.61
CA LYS A 497 54.99 -14.48 26.83
C LYS A 497 55.29 -14.30 28.32
N LEU A 498 54.39 -13.68 29.08
CA LEU A 498 54.51 -13.52 30.53
C LEU A 498 54.49 -14.89 31.24
N VAL A 499 53.54 -15.75 30.90
CA VAL A 499 53.42 -17.11 31.47
C VAL A 499 54.68 -17.93 31.19
N PHE A 500 55.23 -17.89 29.97
CA PHE A 500 56.48 -18.58 29.64
C PHE A 500 57.69 -18.07 30.44
N LEU A 501 57.68 -16.81 30.87
CA LEU A 501 58.74 -16.25 31.70
C LEU A 501 58.56 -16.62 33.18
N PHE A 502 57.35 -16.44 33.72
CA PHE A 502 57.10 -16.55 35.15
C PHE A 502 56.79 -17.97 35.63
N ALA A 503 56.20 -18.85 34.82
CA ALA A 503 55.88 -20.21 35.27
C ALA A 503 57.14 -21.02 35.66
N PRO A 504 58.23 -21.04 34.88
CA PRO A 504 59.46 -21.73 35.27
C PRO A 504 60.16 -21.06 36.46
N LEU A 505 60.11 -19.72 36.53
CA LEU A 505 60.70 -18.96 37.63
C LEU A 505 59.99 -19.27 38.95
N SER A 506 58.65 -19.26 38.95
CA SER A 506 57.81 -19.60 40.10
C SER A 506 58.01 -21.06 40.55
N PHE A 507 58.24 -21.98 39.61
CA PHE A 507 58.56 -23.37 39.94
C PHE A 507 59.89 -23.49 40.70
N VAL A 508 60.93 -22.78 40.24
CA VAL A 508 62.23 -22.79 40.90
C VAL A 508 62.18 -22.08 42.25
N THR A 509 61.53 -20.94 42.36
CA THR A 509 61.34 -20.29 43.68
C THR A 509 60.53 -21.15 44.64
N SER A 510 59.56 -21.94 44.14
CA SER A 510 58.83 -22.91 44.97
C SER A 510 59.72 -24.05 45.46
N ILE A 511 60.54 -24.67 44.60
CA ILE A 511 61.50 -25.72 45.02
C ILE A 511 62.44 -25.21 46.11
N PHE A 512 63.00 -24.00 45.92
CA PHE A 512 63.95 -23.43 46.89
C PHE A 512 63.29 -22.76 48.10
N GLY A 513 61.99 -22.47 48.04
CA GLY A 513 61.20 -21.96 49.16
C GLY A 513 60.65 -23.06 50.07
N MET A 514 60.74 -24.33 49.67
CA MET A 514 60.42 -25.47 50.53
C MET A 514 61.54 -25.69 51.55
N ASN A 515 61.20 -25.74 52.84
CA ASN A 515 62.15 -26.02 53.92
C ASN A 515 62.63 -27.48 53.86
N PHE A 516 63.69 -27.74 53.09
CA PHE A 516 64.42 -28.99 53.17
C PHE A 516 65.46 -28.90 54.29
N VAL A 517 65.47 -29.91 55.19
CA VAL A 517 66.19 -29.86 56.46
C VAL A 517 67.72 -30.08 56.33
N ASP A 518 68.26 -30.56 55.20
CA ASP A 518 69.69 -30.95 55.13
C ASP A 518 70.41 -30.59 53.80
N LEU A 519 70.25 -29.36 53.30
CA LEU A 519 71.11 -28.87 52.20
C LEU A 519 72.29 -28.07 52.75
N SER A 520 73.50 -28.65 52.68
CA SER A 520 74.73 -27.92 52.98
C SER A 520 74.87 -26.70 52.06
N VAL A 521 75.21 -25.53 52.61
CA VAL A 521 75.24 -24.24 51.89
C VAL A 521 76.01 -24.31 50.57
N LYS A 522 77.09 -25.11 50.50
CA LYS A 522 77.89 -25.32 49.28
C LYS A 522 77.18 -26.15 48.20
N GLN A 523 76.41 -27.17 48.58
CA GLN A 523 75.64 -28.00 47.64
C GLN A 523 74.37 -27.29 47.17
N GLY A 524 73.72 -26.52 48.04
CA GLY A 524 72.57 -25.69 47.67
C GLY A 524 72.92 -24.62 46.62
N LEU A 525 74.07 -23.97 46.76
CA LEU A 525 74.54 -22.95 45.81
C LEU A 525 74.87 -23.56 44.44
N ALA A 526 75.53 -24.73 44.41
CA ALA A 526 75.80 -25.45 43.17
C ALA A 526 74.51 -25.92 42.48
N ALA A 527 73.55 -26.46 43.24
CA ALA A 527 72.25 -26.87 42.71
C ALA A 527 71.47 -25.68 42.13
N LEU A 528 71.45 -24.55 42.83
CA LEU A 528 70.80 -23.33 42.35
C LEU A 528 71.42 -22.81 41.06
N LEU A 529 72.76 -22.83 40.96
CA LEU A 529 73.47 -22.41 39.75
C LEU A 529 73.18 -23.35 38.57
N THR A 530 73.14 -24.68 38.80
CA THR A 530 72.80 -25.65 37.75
C THR A 530 71.36 -25.52 37.26
N VAL A 531 70.40 -25.33 38.18
CA VAL A 531 68.98 -25.13 37.83
C VAL A 531 68.78 -23.79 37.11
N ALA A 532 69.47 -22.73 37.55
CA ALA A 532 69.42 -21.42 36.89
C ALA A 532 69.99 -21.47 35.48
N VAL A 533 71.11 -22.16 35.26
CA VAL A 533 71.71 -22.35 33.93
C VAL A 533 70.79 -23.20 33.04
N PHE A 534 70.19 -24.26 33.58
CA PHE A 534 69.26 -25.09 32.80
C PHE A 534 67.99 -24.33 32.43
N LEU A 535 67.44 -23.52 33.34
CA LEU A 535 66.34 -22.60 33.05
C LEU A 535 66.71 -21.55 32.00
N LEU A 536 67.91 -20.96 32.09
CA LEU A 536 68.41 -19.98 31.13
C LEU A 536 68.50 -20.61 29.73
N ILE A 537 69.06 -21.83 29.63
CA ILE A 537 69.17 -22.56 28.37
C ILE A 537 67.78 -22.91 27.84
N ALA A 538 66.87 -23.41 28.69
CA ALA A 538 65.49 -23.71 28.29
C ALA A 538 64.74 -22.46 27.78
N LEU A 539 64.93 -21.31 28.45
CA LEU A 539 64.37 -20.03 28.04
C LEU A 539 64.97 -19.56 26.70
N LEU A 540 66.28 -19.67 26.50
CA LEU A 540 66.96 -19.33 25.24
C LEU A 540 66.52 -20.26 24.09
N VAL A 541 66.29 -21.55 24.36
CA VAL A 541 65.77 -22.51 23.37
C VAL A 541 64.31 -22.19 23.03
N ALA A 542 63.48 -21.83 24.01
CA ALA A 542 62.11 -21.41 23.78
C ALA A 542 62.03 -20.11 22.94
N LEU A 543 62.86 -19.12 23.28
CA LEU A 543 62.94 -17.85 22.55
C LEU A 543 63.49 -18.02 21.13
N SER A 544 64.52 -18.84 20.92
CA SER A 544 65.09 -19.11 19.58
C SER A 544 64.15 -19.90 18.67
N LYS A 545 63.40 -20.87 19.21
CA LYS A 545 62.35 -21.57 18.45
C LYS A 545 61.15 -20.67 18.13
N CYS A 546 60.80 -19.75 19.03
CA CYS A 546 59.74 -18.76 18.78
C CYS A 546 60.13 -17.76 17.70
N GLY A 547 61.40 -17.31 17.67
CA GLY A 547 61.90 -16.40 16.63
C GLY A 547 62.00 -17.04 15.24
N ARG A 548 62.34 -18.34 15.17
CA ARG A 548 62.51 -19.05 13.89
C ARG A 548 61.17 -19.29 13.16
N ARG A 549 60.11 -19.67 13.90
CA ARG A 549 58.76 -19.86 13.32
C ARG A 549 58.14 -18.58 12.77
N HIS A 550 58.46 -17.42 13.34
CA HIS A 550 57.93 -16.13 12.88
C HIS A 550 58.56 -15.66 11.55
N LEU A 551 59.81 -16.04 11.27
CA LEU A 551 60.45 -15.82 9.97
C LEU A 551 59.82 -16.70 8.88
N ASP A 552 59.57 -17.98 9.18
CA ASP A 552 58.99 -18.92 8.22
C ASP A 552 57.54 -18.54 7.84
N THR A 553 56.78 -17.98 8.78
CA THR A 553 55.39 -17.53 8.54
C THR A 553 55.34 -16.24 7.68
N LEU A 554 56.29 -15.32 7.85
CA LEU A 554 56.39 -14.10 7.03
C LEU A 554 56.80 -14.42 5.59
N HIS A 555 57.64 -15.44 5.37
CA HIS A 555 58.05 -15.86 4.03
C HIS A 555 56.94 -16.58 3.25
N SER A 556 55.93 -17.12 3.95
CA SER A 556 54.75 -17.78 3.34
C SER A 556 53.61 -16.82 3.02
N ILE A 557 53.59 -15.60 3.57
CA ILE A 557 52.55 -14.59 3.32
C ILE A 557 52.95 -13.64 2.16
N PHE A 558 54.25 -13.56 1.85
CA PHE A 558 54.81 -12.73 0.77
C PHE A 558 55.21 -13.51 -0.49
N SER A 559 54.91 -14.81 -0.57
CA SER A 559 54.94 -15.63 -1.79
C SER A 559 53.54 -16.11 -2.12
#